data_AF-A0A7Y0TNT2-F1
#
_entry.id   AF-A0A7Y0TNT2-F1
#
_cell.length_a   1.000
_cell.length_b   1.000
_cell.length_c   1.000
_cell.angle_alpha   90.00
_cell.angle_beta   90.00
_cell.angle_gamma   90.00
#
_symmetry.space_group_name_H-M   'P 1'
#
loop_
_entity.id
_entity.type
_entity.pdbx_description
1 polymer ?
#
loop_
_entity_poly.entity_id
_entity_poly.type
_entity_poly.pdbx_seq_one_letter_code
_entity_poly.pdbx_strand_id
1 'polypeptide(L)'
;MWWNERKQALSHVKELVLNMDNGPECSGRRSQFLYRMTPFADMTGLGIRLIYYPPYHSKYNNIERYWAGLEKSWNGYLLESVATVINRSCKFTWRGIAARSMLVKTVYEKGIRLYGKEKKNLEKRLTRSPSLHWWDISIRPKTVFL
;
A
#
# COMPACT_ATOMS: atom_id res chain seq x y z
N MET A 1 8.69 -2.53 -9.73
CA MET A 1 7.70 -2.50 -8.63
C MET A 1 8.44 -2.81 -7.35
N TRP A 2 8.25 -2.03 -6.28
CA TRP A 2 9.13 -1.97 -5.10
C TRP A 2 9.60 -3.32 -4.56
N TRP A 3 8.72 -4.31 -4.42
CA TRP A 3 9.10 -5.61 -3.85
C TRP A 3 10.15 -6.34 -4.70
N ASN A 4 10.07 -6.28 -6.02
CA ASN A 4 11.06 -6.92 -6.90
C ASN A 4 12.47 -6.35 -6.73
N GLU A 5 12.59 -5.08 -6.36
CA GLU A 5 13.88 -4.43 -6.08
C GLU A 5 14.42 -4.76 -4.69
N ARG A 6 13.55 -5.13 -3.74
CA ARG A 6 13.91 -5.31 -2.32
C ARG A 6 13.95 -6.76 -1.86
N LYS A 7 13.28 -7.68 -2.57
CA LYS A 7 13.10 -9.08 -2.17
C LYS A 7 14.41 -9.82 -1.87
N GLN A 8 15.50 -9.50 -2.57
CA GLN A 8 16.79 -10.15 -2.33
C GLN A 8 17.38 -9.74 -0.98
N ALA A 9 17.40 -8.44 -0.69
CA ALA A 9 17.89 -7.91 0.58
C ALA A 9 16.96 -8.22 1.76
N LEU A 10 15.66 -8.39 1.48
CA LEU A 10 14.61 -8.68 2.47
C LEU A 10 14.16 -10.15 2.44
N SER A 11 15.00 -11.07 1.98
CA SER A 11 14.64 -12.50 1.81
C SER A 11 14.27 -13.21 3.12
N HIS A 12 14.78 -12.71 4.24
CA HIS A 12 14.46 -13.18 5.60
C HIS A 12 13.08 -12.68 6.09
N VAL A 13 12.53 -11.62 5.49
CA VAL A 13 11.24 -11.06 5.87
C VAL A 13 10.12 -11.97 5.37
N LYS A 14 9.24 -12.39 6.28
CA LYS A 14 8.08 -13.24 5.98
C LYS A 14 6.75 -12.51 6.07
N GLU A 15 6.72 -11.33 6.70
CA GLU A 15 5.53 -10.54 6.88
C GLU A 15 5.77 -9.08 6.49
N LEU A 16 4.82 -8.52 5.72
CA LEU A 16 4.76 -7.12 5.37
C LEU A 16 3.61 -6.46 6.13
N VAL A 17 3.95 -5.56 7.05
CA VAL A 17 2.98 -4.75 7.78
C VAL A 17 2.80 -3.40 7.08
N LEU A 18 1.57 -3.08 6.68
CA LEU A 18 1.21 -1.86 5.98
C LEU A 18 0.30 -1.00 6.87
N ASN A 19 0.78 0.21 7.18
CA ASN A 19 0.04 1.21 7.94
C ASN A 19 -0.75 2.11 6.98
N MET A 20 -2.07 1.93 6.94
CA MET A 20 -2.97 2.47 5.93
C MET A 20 -3.85 3.60 6.49
N ASP A 21 -4.14 4.61 5.69
CA ASP A 21 -4.99 5.76 6.02
C ASP A 21 -6.50 5.47 5.96
N ASN A 22 -6.89 4.30 5.46
CA ASN A 22 -8.27 3.86 5.25
C ASN A 22 -9.09 4.71 4.27
N GLY A 23 -8.44 5.29 3.25
CA GLY A 23 -9.11 6.01 2.17
C GLY A 23 -10.10 5.15 1.36
N PRO A 24 -10.97 5.76 0.53
CA PRO A 24 -12.05 5.06 -0.18
C PRO A 24 -11.55 3.93 -1.11
N GLU A 25 -10.36 4.09 -1.68
CA GLU A 25 -9.77 3.11 -2.61
C GLU A 25 -8.94 2.02 -1.94
N CYS A 26 -8.59 2.15 -0.66
CA CYS A 26 -7.75 1.19 0.06
C CYS A 26 -8.35 0.70 1.39
N SER A 27 -9.56 1.16 1.75
CA SER A 27 -10.17 0.86 3.04
C SER A 27 -10.31 -0.65 3.32
N GLY A 28 -10.38 -1.01 4.61
CA GLY A 28 -10.58 -2.39 5.06
C GLY A 28 -11.93 -3.02 4.66
N ARG A 29 -12.79 -2.24 3.98
CA ARG A 29 -14.06 -2.66 3.36
C ARG A 29 -14.01 -2.72 1.84
N ARG A 30 -12.97 -2.17 1.21
CA ARG A 30 -12.83 -2.07 -0.25
C ARG A 30 -12.40 -3.43 -0.82
N SER A 31 -13.39 -4.22 -1.24
CA SER A 31 -13.17 -5.57 -1.76
C SER A 31 -12.15 -5.64 -2.89
N GLN A 32 -12.15 -4.69 -3.83
CA GLN A 32 -11.22 -4.70 -4.95
C GLN A 32 -9.75 -4.53 -4.52
N PHE A 33 -9.50 -3.69 -3.52
CA PHE A 33 -8.17 -3.51 -2.96
C PHE A 33 -7.72 -4.77 -2.24
N LEU A 34 -8.54 -5.25 -1.30
CA LEU A 34 -8.27 -6.48 -0.55
C LEU A 34 -8.06 -7.68 -1.49
N TYR A 35 -8.87 -7.78 -2.55
CA TYR A 35 -8.73 -8.79 -3.58
C TYR A 35 -7.35 -8.75 -4.22
N ARG A 36 -6.89 -7.58 -4.69
CA ARG A 36 -5.55 -7.41 -5.29
C ARG A 36 -4.41 -7.72 -4.31
N MET A 37 -4.61 -7.50 -3.01
CA MET A 37 -3.63 -7.89 -1.99
C MET A 37 -3.50 -9.41 -1.85
N THR A 38 -4.55 -10.19 -2.16
CA THR A 38 -4.48 -11.66 -2.03
C THR A 38 -3.55 -12.33 -3.04
N PRO A 39 -3.59 -12.07 -4.37
CA PRO A 39 -2.55 -12.55 -5.29
C PRO A 39 -1.18 -11.99 -4.97
N PHE A 40 -1.07 -10.74 -4.49
CA PHE A 40 0.22 -10.18 -4.12
C PHE A 40 0.86 -10.97 -2.96
N ALA A 41 0.09 -11.36 -1.94
CA ALA A 41 0.57 -12.26 -0.89
C ALA A 41 1.03 -13.61 -1.47
N ASP A 42 0.20 -14.22 -2.33
CA ASP A 42 0.49 -15.54 -2.93
C ASP A 42 1.75 -15.51 -3.80
N MET A 43 1.89 -14.50 -4.66
CA MET A 43 3.02 -14.36 -5.58
C MET A 43 4.34 -14.06 -4.85
N THR A 44 4.28 -13.39 -3.71
CA THR A 44 5.48 -12.98 -2.96
C THR A 44 5.85 -13.95 -1.85
N GLY A 45 4.92 -14.82 -1.44
CA GLY A 45 5.08 -15.66 -0.25
C GLY A 45 5.06 -14.88 1.06
N LEU A 46 4.67 -13.60 1.04
CA LEU A 46 4.61 -12.76 2.23
C LEU A 46 3.24 -12.88 2.90
N GLY A 47 3.24 -13.01 4.22
CA GLY A 47 2.09 -12.60 5.02
C GLY A 47 1.91 -11.10 4.91
N ILE A 48 0.68 -10.64 4.74
CA ILE A 48 0.37 -9.21 4.65
C ILE A 48 -0.55 -8.85 5.82
N ARG A 49 -0.14 -7.88 6.62
CA ARG A 49 -0.97 -7.32 7.69
C ARG A 49 -1.27 -5.87 7.37
N LEU A 50 -2.55 -5.57 7.15
CA LEU A 50 -3.06 -4.24 6.90
C LEU A 50 -3.58 -3.66 8.21
N ILE A 51 -2.92 -2.64 8.73
CA ILE A 51 -3.30 -1.92 9.93
C ILE A 51 -3.77 -0.53 9.52
N TYR A 52 -5.02 -0.21 9.82
CA TYR A 52 -5.67 1.01 9.39
C TYR A 52 -5.80 2.00 10.54
N TYR A 53 -5.46 3.26 10.27
CA TYR A 53 -5.78 4.35 11.19
C TYR A 53 -7.28 4.68 11.12
N PRO A 54 -7.97 4.87 12.26
CA PRO A 54 -9.35 5.31 12.30
C PRO A 54 -9.58 6.66 11.60
N PRO A 55 -10.85 7.04 11.30
CA PRO A 55 -11.15 8.34 10.73
C PRO A 55 -10.61 9.46 11.63
N TYR A 56 -10.10 10.54 11.04
CA TYR A 56 -9.47 11.67 11.74
C TYR A 56 -8.16 11.35 12.50
N HIS A 57 -7.60 10.15 12.31
CA HIS A 57 -6.35 9.71 12.96
C HIS A 57 -5.17 9.57 11.97
N SER A 58 -5.31 10.00 10.71
CA SER A 58 -4.23 9.95 9.71
C SER A 58 -2.96 10.70 10.17
N LYS A 59 -3.09 11.74 11.00
CA LYS A 59 -1.95 12.47 11.60
C LYS A 59 -0.95 11.59 12.36
N TYR A 60 -1.36 10.40 12.81
CA TYR A 60 -0.49 9.44 13.47
C TYR A 60 0.25 8.52 12.49
N ASN A 61 -0.14 8.52 11.21
CA ASN A 61 0.62 7.85 10.16
C ASN A 61 1.94 8.59 9.93
N ASN A 62 3.05 7.89 10.12
CA ASN A 62 4.38 8.48 9.97
C ASN A 62 4.64 9.07 8.57
N ILE A 63 3.93 8.59 7.54
CA ILE A 63 4.05 9.11 6.18
C ILE A 63 3.57 10.57 6.07
N GLU A 64 2.65 11.03 6.91
CA GLU A 64 2.16 12.42 6.87
C GLU A 64 3.28 13.44 7.10
N ARG A 65 4.26 13.09 7.93
CA ARG A 65 5.42 13.96 8.17
C ARG A 65 6.30 14.07 6.92
N TYR A 66 6.45 12.97 6.19
CA TYR A 66 7.14 12.96 4.90
C TYR A 66 6.41 13.86 3.90
N TRP A 67 5.08 13.76 3.80
CA TRP A 67 4.28 14.60 2.90
C TRP A 67 4.40 16.08 3.22
N ALA A 68 4.26 16.46 4.49
CA ALA A 68 4.42 17.86 4.91
C ALA A 68 5.82 18.40 4.60
N GLY A 69 6.87 17.58 4.75
CA GLY A 69 8.23 17.96 4.37
C GLY A 69 8.39 18.12 2.85
N LEU A 70 7.84 17.18 2.07
CA LEU A 70 7.87 17.21 0.62
C LEU A 70 7.13 18.43 0.07
N GLU A 71 5.94 18.73 0.58
CA GLU A 71 5.15 19.90 0.21
C GLU A 71 5.93 21.20 0.44
N LYS A 72 6.51 21.37 1.63
CA LYS A 72 7.37 22.52 1.93
C LYS A 72 8.58 22.61 1.00
N SER A 73 9.14 21.47 0.60
CA SER A 73 10.27 21.44 -0.34
C SER A 73 9.90 21.95 -1.74
N TRP A 74 8.62 22.00 -2.09
CA TRP A 74 8.15 22.49 -3.38
C TRP A 74 7.88 23.99 -3.39
N ASN A 75 7.83 24.66 -2.24
CA ASN A 75 7.56 26.09 -2.19
C ASN A 75 8.55 26.87 -3.06
N GLY A 76 8.02 27.62 -4.03
CA GLY A 76 8.79 28.41 -4.99
C GLY A 76 9.25 27.65 -6.25
N TYR A 77 8.90 26.37 -6.41
CA TYR A 77 9.19 25.60 -7.62
C TYR A 77 7.98 25.52 -8.55
N LEU A 78 8.23 25.67 -9.85
CA LEU A 78 7.24 25.43 -10.89
C LEU A 78 7.20 23.94 -11.24
N LEU A 79 6.09 23.27 -10.92
CA LEU A 79 5.86 21.85 -11.20
C LEU A 79 5.17 21.64 -12.56
N GLU A 80 5.82 22.09 -13.63
CA GLU A 80 5.21 22.16 -14.99
C GLU A 80 5.16 20.84 -15.75
N SER A 81 5.94 19.82 -15.35
CA SER A 81 6.01 18.55 -16.07
C SER A 81 6.13 17.36 -15.13
N VAL A 82 5.70 16.19 -15.61
CA VAL A 82 5.86 14.91 -14.90
C VAL A 82 7.34 14.64 -14.57
N ALA A 83 8.25 14.97 -15.49
CA ALA A 83 9.68 14.81 -15.27
C ALA A 83 10.17 15.73 -14.13
N THR A 84 9.71 16.98 -14.10
CA THR A 84 10.04 17.94 -13.03
C THR A 84 9.56 17.44 -11.67
N VAL A 85 8.32 16.93 -11.59
CA VAL A 85 7.74 16.38 -10.34
C VAL A 85 8.52 15.15 -9.87
N ILE A 86 8.87 14.21 -10.76
CA ILE A 86 9.63 13.01 -10.40
C ILE A 86 11.04 13.36 -9.94
N ASN A 87 11.74 14.21 -10.70
CA ASN A 87 13.10 14.64 -10.34
C ASN A 87 13.10 15.34 -8.97
N ARG A 88 12.12 16.21 -8.72
CA ARG A 88 12.01 16.91 -7.43
C ARG A 88 11.72 15.96 -6.29
N SER A 89 10.73 15.07 -6.45
CA SER A 89 10.38 14.09 -5.42
C SER A 89 11.53 13.13 -5.11
N CYS A 90 12.26 12.63 -6.11
CA CYS A 90 13.44 11.76 -5.89
C CYS A 90 14.61 12.47 -5.18
N LYS A 91 14.78 13.78 -5.38
CA LYS A 91 15.82 14.57 -4.71
C LYS A 91 15.48 14.94 -3.27
N PHE A 92 14.20 14.86 -2.89
CA PHE A 92 13.78 15.11 -1.52
C PHE A 92 14.25 13.98 -0.60
N THR A 93 14.91 14.37 0.49
CA THR A 93 15.43 13.46 1.50
C THR A 93 14.71 13.70 2.81
N TRP A 94 14.18 12.63 3.40
CA TRP A 94 13.50 12.67 4.69
C TRP A 94 14.24 11.79 5.68
N ARG A 95 14.67 12.37 6.81
CA ARG A 95 15.46 11.66 7.84
C ARG A 95 16.65 10.87 7.27
N GLY A 96 17.38 11.49 6.33
CA GLY A 96 18.55 10.87 5.69
C GLY A 96 18.24 9.85 4.60
N ILE A 97 16.96 9.59 4.29
CA ILE A 97 16.55 8.64 3.26
C ILE A 97 15.97 9.40 2.07
N ALA A 98 16.63 9.27 0.90
CA ALA A 98 16.12 9.80 -0.35
C ALA A 98 14.88 9.01 -0.81
N ALA A 99 13.87 9.74 -1.28
CA ALA A 99 12.67 9.11 -1.80
C ALA A 99 12.93 8.43 -3.15
N ARG A 100 12.13 7.41 -3.46
CA ARG A 100 12.06 6.82 -4.80
C ARG A 100 10.69 7.09 -5.38
N SER A 101 10.67 7.72 -6.55
CA SER A 101 9.45 8.01 -7.28
C SER A 101 9.55 7.47 -8.70
N MET A 102 8.49 6.81 -9.15
CA MET A 102 8.42 6.20 -10.47
C MET A 102 7.07 6.52 -11.11
N LEU A 103 7.07 6.81 -12.40
CA LEU A 103 5.84 6.98 -13.17
C LEU A 103 5.29 5.61 -13.59
N VAL A 104 4.05 5.33 -13.22
CA VAL A 104 3.31 4.20 -13.76
C VAL A 104 2.45 4.71 -14.91
N LYS A 105 2.81 4.35 -16.15
CA LYS A 105 2.07 4.74 -17.37
C LYS A 105 0.91 3.79 -17.72
N THR A 106 0.75 2.71 -16.96
CA THR A 106 -0.31 1.72 -17.19
C THR A 106 -1.68 2.34 -16.94
N VAL A 107 -2.64 2.03 -17.80
CA VAL A 107 -4.03 2.46 -17.62
C VAL A 107 -4.60 1.81 -16.36
N TYR A 108 -5.20 2.63 -15.49
CA TYR A 108 -5.91 2.15 -14.32
C TYR A 108 -7.40 1.98 -14.66
N GLU A 109 -7.77 0.75 -14.99
CA GLU A 109 -9.15 0.38 -15.30
C GLU A 109 -10.09 0.70 -14.11
N LYS A 110 -11.15 1.45 -14.39
CA LYS A 110 -12.17 1.88 -13.41
C LYS A 110 -13.43 1.04 -13.53
N GLY A 111 -14.29 1.09 -12.52
CA GLY A 111 -15.58 0.39 -12.53
C GLY A 111 -15.53 -1.10 -12.20
N ILE A 112 -14.34 -1.67 -11.97
CA ILE A 112 -14.18 -3.07 -11.56
C ILE A 112 -14.74 -3.27 -10.14
N ARG A 113 -15.66 -4.22 -10.00
CA ARG A 113 -16.33 -4.56 -8.75
C ARG A 113 -16.46 -6.08 -8.62
N LEU A 114 -16.25 -6.58 -7.40
CA LEU A 114 -16.46 -7.98 -7.05
C LEU A 114 -17.89 -8.20 -6.57
N TYR A 115 -18.52 -9.27 -7.04
CA TYR A 115 -19.90 -9.60 -6.69
C TYR A 115 -20.08 -11.05 -6.22
N GLY A 116 -21.19 -11.29 -5.51
CA GLY A 116 -21.67 -12.63 -5.16
C GLY A 116 -20.59 -13.58 -4.62
N LYS A 117 -20.26 -14.60 -5.42
CA LYS A 117 -19.32 -15.68 -5.07
C LYS A 117 -17.88 -15.17 -4.87
N GLU A 118 -17.44 -14.20 -5.66
CA GLU A 118 -16.06 -13.69 -5.59
C GLU A 118 -15.81 -12.97 -4.27
N LYS A 119 -16.76 -12.13 -3.83
CA LYS A 119 -16.67 -11.44 -2.55
C LYS A 119 -16.68 -12.42 -1.37
N LYS A 120 -17.51 -13.49 -1.44
CA LYS A 120 -17.50 -14.56 -0.43
C LYS A 120 -16.17 -15.32 -0.39
N ASN A 121 -15.60 -15.60 -1.56
CA ASN A 121 -14.29 -16.26 -1.66
C ASN A 121 -13.16 -15.36 -1.15
N LEU A 122 -13.24 -14.06 -1.40
CA LEU A 122 -12.32 -13.08 -0.85
C LEU A 122 -12.35 -13.08 0.68
N GLU A 123 -13.51 -12.99 1.31
CA GLU A 123 -13.57 -12.94 2.79
C GLU A 123 -12.98 -14.20 3.45
N LYS A 124 -13.07 -15.37 2.82
CA LYS A 124 -12.38 -16.59 3.30
C LYS A 124 -10.85 -16.47 3.30
N ARG A 125 -10.28 -15.57 2.50
CA ARG A 125 -8.83 -15.29 2.44
C ARG A 125 -8.38 -14.30 3.51
N LEU A 126 -9.31 -13.59 4.14
CA LEU A 126 -9.01 -12.52 5.09
C LEU A 126 -9.15 -13.03 6.52
N THR A 127 -8.12 -12.87 7.32
CA THR A 127 -8.18 -13.05 8.78
C THR A 127 -8.37 -11.68 9.40
N ARG A 128 -9.56 -11.41 9.91
CA ARG A 128 -9.91 -10.12 10.53
C ARG A 128 -9.77 -10.22 12.04
N SER A 129 -9.23 -9.18 12.66
CA SER A 129 -9.13 -9.10 14.11
C SER A 129 -10.53 -9.19 14.77
N PRO A 130 -10.70 -9.93 15.88
CA PRO A 130 -11.97 -9.97 16.61
C PRO A 130 -12.39 -8.60 17.17
N SER A 131 -11.43 -7.81 17.65
CA SER A 131 -11.68 -6.48 18.23
C SER A 131 -11.63 -5.35 17.20
N LEU A 132 -10.83 -5.52 16.14
CA LEU A 132 -10.55 -4.48 15.13
C LEU A 132 -10.85 -4.97 13.71
N HIS A 133 -12.05 -5.54 13.51
CA HIS A 133 -12.43 -6.27 12.31
C HIS A 133 -12.18 -5.57 10.96
N TRP A 134 -12.41 -4.26 10.91
CA TRP A 134 -12.20 -3.43 9.72
C TRP A 134 -10.84 -2.73 9.69
N TRP A 135 -10.10 -2.79 10.80
CA TRP A 135 -8.91 -1.98 11.04
C TRP A 135 -7.62 -2.80 11.17
N ASP A 136 -7.72 -4.10 11.37
CA ASP A 136 -6.60 -5.04 11.40
C ASP A 136 -6.99 -6.31 10.63
N ILE A 137 -6.40 -6.44 9.43
CA ILE A 137 -6.70 -7.49 8.48
C ILE A 137 -5.40 -8.15 8.07
N SER A 138 -5.30 -9.45 8.29
CA SER A 138 -4.19 -10.28 7.86
C SER A 138 -4.57 -11.14 6.66
N ILE A 139 -3.63 -11.32 5.73
CA ILE A 139 -3.74 -12.15 4.55
C ILE A 139 -2.52 -13.06 4.51
N ARG A 140 -2.74 -14.37 4.52
CA ARG A 140 -1.65 -15.35 4.42
C ARG A 140 -1.50 -15.84 2.97
N PRO A 141 -0.26 -16.04 2.51
CA PRO A 141 -0.04 -16.68 1.23
C PRO A 141 -0.62 -18.10 1.27
N LYS A 142 -1.12 -18.58 0.13
CA LYS A 142 -1.42 -20.02 -0.01
C LYS A 142 -0.09 -20.77 0.09
N THR A 143 -0.03 -21.75 0.99
CA THR A 143 1.06 -22.72 0.99
C THR A 143 0.99 -23.47 -0.33
N VAL A 144 1.85 -23.10 -1.29
CA VAL A 144 2.09 -23.93 -2.45
C VAL A 144 3.13 -24.95 -2.00
N PHE A 145 2.69 -26.15 -1.65
CA PHE A 145 3.59 -27.29 -1.63
C PHE A 145 4.03 -27.49 -3.08
N LEU A 146 5.29 -27.17 -3.37
CA LEU A 146 5.97 -27.63 -4.58
C LEU A 146 6.40 -29.09 -4.37
#